data_AF-X1J7B0-F1
#
_entry.id   AF-X1J7B0-F1
#
_cell.length_a   1.000
_cell.length_b   1.000
_cell.length_c   1.000
_cell.angle_alpha   90.00
_cell.angle_beta   90.00
_cell.angle_gamma   90.00
#
_symmetry.space_group_name_H-M   'P 1'
#
loop_
_entity.id
_entity.type
_entity.pdbx_description
1 polymer ?
#
loop_
_entity_poly.entity_id
_entity_poly.type
_entity_poly.pdbx_seq_one_letter_code
_entity_poly.pdbx_strand_id
1 'polypeptide(L)' 'MHKAVCSDCGAECEVPFKPTEGRPIYCRECFQ' A
#
# COMPACT_ATOMS: atom_id res chain seq x y z
N MET A 1 -12.38 -0.15 -1.81
CA MET A 1 -10.92 0.07 -1.66
C MET A 1 -10.51 -0.52 -0.32
N HIS A 2 -9.33 -1.14 -0.23
CA HIS A 2 -8.82 -1.76 0.98
C HIS A 2 -7.77 -0.85 1.60
N LYS A 3 -7.86 -0.63 2.92
CA LYS A 3 -6.83 0.07 3.67
C LYS A 3 -5.55 -0.76 3.69
N ALA A 4 -4.44 -0.11 3.41
CA ALA A 4 -3.11 -0.68 3.45
C ALA A 4 -2.14 0.36 4.01
N VAL A 5 -0.96 -0.10 4.42
CA VAL A 5 0.13 0.76 4.86
C VAL A 5 1.26 0.63 3.85
N CYS A 6 1.78 1.77 3.39
CA CYS A 6 2.92 1.80 2.49
C CYS A 6 4.12 1.15 3.17
N SER A 7 4.72 0.16 2.52
CA SER A 7 5.89 -0.56 3.02
C SER A 7 7.18 0.28 2.97
N ASP A 8 7.16 1.41 2.27
CA ASP A 8 8.31 2.30 2.11
C ASP A 8 8.25 3.49 3.08
N CYS A 9 7.16 4.27 3.04
CA CYS A 9 7.01 5.46 3.88
C CYS A 9 6.16 5.26 5.15
N GLY A 10 5.46 4.13 5.28
CA GLY A 10 4.58 3.87 6.44
C GLY A 10 3.24 4.63 6.43
N ALA A 11 2.92 5.36 5.36
CA ALA A 11 1.65 6.09 5.26
C ALA A 11 0.46 5.16 5.01
N GLU A 12 -0.70 5.48 5.59
CA GLU A 12 -1.96 4.80 5.30
C GLU A 12 -2.47 5.17 3.91
N CYS A 13 -2.79 4.18 3.08
CA CYS A 13 -3.32 4.37 1.74
C CYS A 13 -4.45 3.39 1.42
N GLU A 14 -5.19 3.68 0.36
CA GLU A 14 -6.29 2.84 -0.11
C GLU A 14 -5.93 2.22 -1.45
N VAL A 15 -5.96 0.88 -1.51
CA VAL A 15 -5.65 0.11 -2.72
C VAL A 15 -6.89 -0.60 -3.28
N PRO A 16 -6.99 -0.79 -4.61
CA PRO A 16 -8.13 -1.48 -5.21
C PRO A 16 -8.04 -3.00 -5.11
N PHE A 17 -6.92 -3.55 -4.64
CA PHE A 17 -6.67 -4.98 -4.45
C PHE A 17 -6.58 -5.33 -2.96
N LYS A 18 -6.82 -6.59 -2.61
CA LYS A 18 -6.70 -7.05 -1.23
C LYS A 18 -5.20 -7.16 -0.86
N PRO A 19 -4.75 -6.51 0.24
CA PRO A 19 -3.41 -6.73 0.79
C PRO A 19 -3.18 -8.22 1.01
N THR A 20 -2.04 -8.73 0.53
CA THR A 20 -1.63 -10.13 0.73
C THR A 20 -0.31 -10.15 1.48
N GLU A 21 -0.18 -11.05 2.45
CA GLU A 21 1.08 -11.25 3.17
C GLU A 21 2.18 -11.65 2.18
N GLY A 22 3.35 -11.01 2.30
CA GLY A 22 4.49 -11.25 1.43
C GLY A 22 4.58 -10.36 0.18
N ARG A 23 3.59 -9.49 -0.09
CA ARG A 23 3.69 -8.46 -1.15
C ARG A 23 3.74 -7.06 -0.53
N PRO A 24 4.81 -6.28 -0.79
CA PRO A 24 4.88 -4.91 -0.32
C PRO A 24 3.84 -4.06 -1.04
N ILE A 25 3.22 -3.15 -0.30
CA ILE A 25 2.21 -2.22 -0.82
C ILE A 25 2.84 -0.85 -0.84
N TYR A 26 2.68 -0.13 -1.94
CA TYR A 26 3.23 1.21 -2.10
C TYR A 26 2.11 2.22 -2.27
N CYS A 27 2.22 3.36 -1.59
CA CYS A 27 1.34 4.49 -1.85
C CYS A 27 1.65 5.10 -3.22
N ARG A 28 0.76 5.96 -3.71
CA ARG A 28 0.94 6.65 -4.99
C ARG A 28 2.23 7.47 -5.05
N GLU A 29 2.65 8.03 -3.92
CA GLU A 29 3.85 8.85 -3.83
C GLU A 29 5.13 8.01 -3.97
N CYS A 30 5.20 6.85 -3.31
CA CYS A 30 6.35 5.94 -3.40
C CYS A 30 6.39 5.13 -4.71
N PHE A 31 5.26 5.01 -5.42
CA PHE A 31 5.16 4.29 -6.70
C PHE A 31 5.34 5.20 -7.93
N GLN A 32 5.48 6.51 -7.72
CA GLN A 32 5.72 7.49 -8.78
C GLN A 32 7.18 7.51 -9.23
#